data_AF-A0A6B0SS29-F1
#
_entry.id   AF-A0A6B0SS29-F1
#
_cell.length_a   1.000
_cell.length_b   1.000
_cell.length_c   1.000
_cell.angle_alpha   90.00
_cell.angle_beta   90.00
_cell.angle_gamma   90.00
#
_symmetry.space_group_name_H-M   'P 1'
#
loop_
_entity.id
_entity.type
_entity.pdbx_description
1 polymer ?
#
loop_
_entity_poly.entity_id
_entity_poly.type
_entity_poly.pdbx_seq_one_letter_code
_entity_poly.pdbx_strand_id
1 'polypeptide(L)'
;PAPDTVVGRVAVSAFYLVALLVGFGVFLGIYRVAAERSRKRVQSFLAPSVIERWFAPALLPIAAGYHVAHFLGYFLTLSPALAAVLAHPLGGVGAVQVAVLPSWFGTLQLAFVVGGHLLAVWIAHALAMDVFPGVLRPIRSQYPFVVVMMVYTMTSAWVVGQPTVTPAFL
;
A
#
# COMPACT_ATOMS: atom_id res chain seq x y z
N PRO A 1 28.43 8.35 12.63
CA PRO A 1 29.20 7.68 11.56
C PRO A 1 28.79 8.21 10.17
N ALA A 2 29.76 8.44 9.29
CA ALA A 2 29.48 8.89 7.93
C ALA A 2 28.65 7.81 7.18
N PRO A 3 27.61 8.19 6.43
CA PRO A 3 26.60 7.27 5.88
C PRO A 3 27.12 6.34 4.77
N ASP A 4 28.26 6.66 4.16
CA ASP A 4 28.97 5.88 3.14
C ASP A 4 29.72 4.65 3.72
N THR A 5 30.04 4.68 5.01
CA THR A 5 30.65 3.56 5.74
C THR A 5 29.68 2.36 5.84
N VAL A 6 30.22 1.15 5.96
CA VAL A 6 29.41 -0.07 6.20
C VAL A 6 28.51 0.10 7.42
N VAL A 7 29.03 0.72 8.49
CA VAL A 7 28.28 1.04 9.70
C VAL A 7 27.14 2.03 9.43
N GLY A 8 27.40 3.05 8.60
CA GLY A 8 26.38 4.00 8.14
C GLY A 8 25.24 3.33 7.38
N ARG A 9 25.56 2.48 6.40
CA ARG A 9 24.57 1.73 5.61
C ARG A 9 23.73 0.79 6.48
N VAL A 10 24.35 0.05 7.40
CA VAL A 10 23.65 -0.82 8.34
C VAL A 10 22.71 -0.02 9.24
N ALA A 11 23.15 1.12 9.76
CA ALA A 11 22.32 1.99 10.59
C ALA A 11 21.10 2.53 9.83
N VAL A 12 21.27 2.95 8.58
CA VAL A 12 20.20 3.44 7.71
C VAL A 12 19.20 2.32 7.37
N SER A 13 19.69 1.13 6.99
CA SER A 13 18.83 -0.02 6.73
C SER A 13 18.04 -0.44 7.98
N ALA A 14 18.67 -0.43 9.16
CA ALA A 14 18.00 -0.71 10.42
C ALA A 14 16.91 0.33 10.72
N PHE A 15 17.20 1.62 10.49
CA PHE A 15 16.20 2.68 10.63
C PHE A 15 14.99 2.45 9.71
N TYR A 16 15.21 2.17 8.42
CA TYR A 16 14.12 1.87 7.49
C TYR A 16 13.32 0.63 7.90
N LEU A 17 14.00 -0.44 8.34
CA LEU A 17 13.33 -1.64 8.82
C LEU A 17 12.44 -1.33 10.03
N VAL A 18 12.96 -0.61 11.03
CA VAL A 18 12.19 -0.21 12.21
C VAL A 18 11.00 0.67 11.80
N ALA A 19 11.21 1.65 10.92
CA ALA A 19 10.14 2.51 10.43
C ALA A 19 9.04 1.71 9.72
N LEU A 20 9.40 0.73 8.89
CA LEU A 20 8.45 -0.16 8.21
C LEU A 20 7.67 -1.02 9.21
N LEU A 21 8.34 -1.60 10.20
CA LEU A 21 7.70 -2.41 11.25
C LEU A 21 6.74 -1.58 12.10
N VAL A 22 7.15 -0.36 12.48
CA VAL A 22 6.30 0.58 13.22
C VAL A 22 5.09 0.97 12.37
N GLY A 23 5.30 1.33 11.10
CA GLY A 23 4.21 1.67 10.18
C GLY A 23 3.21 0.53 10.02
N PHE A 24 3.70 -0.71 9.84
CA PHE A 24 2.86 -1.90 9.79
C PHE A 24 2.09 -2.12 11.09
N GLY A 25 2.74 -1.98 12.24
CA GLY A 25 2.11 -2.12 13.55
C GLY A 25 1.00 -1.09 13.78
N VAL A 26 1.23 0.17 13.40
CA VAL A 26 0.24 1.25 13.47
C VAL A 26 -0.95 0.94 12.55
N PHE A 27 -0.70 0.56 11.30
CA PHE A 27 -1.75 0.18 10.35
C PHE A 27 -2.61 -0.97 10.89
N LEU A 28 -1.97 -2.04 11.37
CA LEU A 28 -2.66 -3.20 11.94
C LEU A 28 -3.47 -2.81 13.19
N GLY A 29 -2.93 -1.95 14.05
CA GLY A 29 -3.64 -1.42 15.21
C GLY A 29 -4.90 -0.66 14.82
N ILE A 30 -4.81 0.26 13.85
CA ILE A 30 -5.94 1.02 13.32
C ILE A 30 -6.99 0.08 12.73
N TYR A 31 -6.57 -0.92 11.95
CA TYR A 31 -7.45 -1.92 11.36
C TYR A 31 -8.25 -2.70 12.41
N ARG A 32 -7.59 -3.20 13.45
CA ARG A 32 -8.24 -3.93 14.56
C ARG A 32 -9.24 -3.05 15.30
N VAL A 33 -8.88 -1.81 15.58
CA VAL A 33 -9.78 -0.83 16.22
C VAL A 33 -11.00 -0.54 15.33
N ALA A 34 -10.82 -0.44 14.01
CA ALA A 34 -11.93 -0.27 13.07
C ALA A 34 -12.87 -1.47 13.05
N ALA A 35 -12.33 -2.70 13.03
CA ALA A 35 -13.11 -3.94 13.11
C ALA A 35 -13.91 -4.04 14.42
N GLU A 36 -13.30 -3.70 15.55
CA GLU A 36 -13.99 -3.68 16.85
C GLU A 36 -15.10 -2.64 16.90
N ARG A 37 -14.86 -1.42 16.37
CA ARG A 37 -15.88 -0.36 16.29
C ARG A 37 -17.03 -0.74 15.35
N SER A 38 -16.73 -1.39 14.24
CA SER A 38 -17.73 -1.92 13.30
C SER A 38 -18.65 -2.93 13.99
N ARG A 39 -18.06 -3.88 14.73
CA ARG A 39 -18.82 -4.83 15.57
C ARG A 39 -19.75 -4.12 16.55
N LYS A 40 -19.22 -3.17 17.34
CA LYS A 40 -19.97 -2.43 18.37
C LYS A 40 -21.16 -1.67 17.77
N ARG A 41 -21.01 -1.12 16.55
CA ARG A 41 -22.07 -0.41 15.82
C ARG A 41 -23.24 -1.29 15.41
N VAL A 42 -23.00 -2.58 15.16
CA VAL A 42 -24.02 -3.54 14.70
C VAL A 42 -24.52 -4.47 15.82
N GLN A 43 -23.93 -4.36 17.03
CA GLN A 43 -24.20 -5.26 18.17
C GLN A 43 -24.05 -6.75 17.79
N SER A 44 -23.04 -7.06 16.97
CA SER A 44 -22.81 -8.45 16.54
C SER A 44 -22.28 -9.33 17.69
N PHE A 45 -22.82 -10.55 17.77
CA PHE A 45 -22.38 -11.59 18.71
C PHE A 45 -21.05 -12.25 18.29
N LEU A 46 -20.54 -11.97 17.08
CA LEU A 46 -19.27 -12.51 16.60
C LEU A 46 -18.09 -11.94 17.38
N ALA A 47 -17.06 -12.77 17.57
CA ALA A 47 -15.78 -12.33 18.13
C ALA A 47 -15.07 -11.34 17.19
N PRO A 48 -14.33 -10.34 17.70
CA PRO A 48 -13.60 -9.37 16.88
C PRO A 48 -12.65 -10.02 15.87
N SER A 49 -11.96 -11.09 16.27
CA SER A 49 -11.02 -11.83 15.42
C SER A 49 -11.68 -12.48 14.20
N VAL A 50 -12.96 -12.84 14.29
CA VAL A 50 -13.72 -13.37 13.15
C VAL A 50 -14.00 -12.27 12.15
N ILE A 51 -14.42 -11.09 12.61
CA ILE A 51 -14.66 -9.91 11.76
C ILE A 51 -13.35 -9.45 11.10
N GLU A 52 -12.25 -9.41 11.86
CA GLU A 52 -10.93 -9.11 11.29
C GLU A 52 -10.56 -10.08 10.16
N ARG A 53 -10.68 -11.40 10.37
CA ARG A 53 -10.35 -12.37 9.32
C ARG A 53 -11.31 -12.28 8.13
N TRP A 54 -12.57 -11.98 8.37
CA TRP A 54 -13.59 -11.86 7.34
C TRP A 54 -13.34 -10.66 6.40
N PHE A 55 -12.91 -9.52 6.95
CA PHE A 55 -12.64 -8.32 6.17
C PHE A 55 -11.21 -8.24 5.63
N ALA A 56 -10.29 -9.11 6.04
CA ALA A 56 -8.91 -9.11 5.57
C ALA A 56 -8.77 -9.20 4.03
N PRO A 57 -9.57 -10.01 3.29
CA PRO A 57 -9.50 -10.06 1.83
C PRO A 57 -9.78 -8.71 1.15
N ALA A 58 -10.58 -7.84 1.78
CA ALA A 58 -10.86 -6.51 1.26
C ALA A 58 -9.63 -5.60 1.23
N LEU A 59 -8.55 -5.95 1.95
CA LEU A 59 -7.29 -5.20 1.94
C LEU A 59 -6.39 -5.60 0.75
N LEU A 60 -6.62 -6.75 0.11
CA LEU A 60 -5.76 -7.23 -0.98
C LEU A 60 -5.79 -6.31 -2.23
N PRO A 61 -6.95 -5.81 -2.70
CA PRO A 61 -6.99 -4.99 -3.91
C PRO A 61 -6.28 -3.65 -3.75
N ILE A 62 -6.40 -3.01 -2.57
CA ILE A 62 -5.70 -1.76 -2.29
C ILE A 62 -4.19 -2.00 -2.21
N ALA A 63 -3.73 -3.08 -1.54
CA ALA A 63 -2.32 -3.43 -1.50
C ALA A 63 -1.74 -3.70 -2.91
N ALA A 64 -2.47 -4.46 -3.73
CA ALA A 64 -2.09 -4.73 -5.12
C ALA A 64 -2.05 -3.44 -5.96
N GLY A 65 -3.06 -2.58 -5.84
CA GLY A 65 -3.10 -1.29 -6.54
C GLY A 65 -1.92 -0.40 -6.20
N TYR A 66 -1.57 -0.28 -4.91
CA TYR A 66 -0.38 0.45 -4.46
C TYR A 66 0.92 -0.18 -5.00
N HIS A 67 1.03 -1.50 -4.95
CA HIS A 67 2.20 -2.22 -5.42
C HIS A 67 2.43 -1.96 -6.92
N VAL A 68 1.40 -2.14 -7.75
CA VAL A 68 1.51 -1.86 -9.19
C VAL A 68 1.81 -0.39 -9.44
N ALA A 69 1.13 0.54 -8.78
CA ALA A 69 1.34 1.97 -8.97
C ALA A 69 2.78 2.41 -8.70
N HIS A 70 3.42 1.87 -7.66
CA HIS A 70 4.79 2.26 -7.28
C HIS A 70 5.86 1.52 -8.08
N PHE A 71 5.68 0.22 -8.35
CA PHE A 71 6.74 -0.61 -8.90
C PHE A 71 6.68 -0.76 -10.43
N LEU A 72 5.54 -0.54 -11.06
CA LEU A 72 5.41 -0.70 -12.52
C LEU A 72 6.32 0.25 -13.29
N GLY A 73 6.41 1.51 -12.86
CA GLY A 73 7.30 2.50 -13.49
C GLY A 73 8.76 2.05 -13.41
N TYR A 74 9.23 1.69 -12.21
CA TYR A 74 10.57 1.17 -11.98
C TYR A 74 10.87 -0.06 -12.84
N PHE A 75 9.93 -1.02 -12.88
CA PHE A 75 10.06 -2.23 -13.69
C PHE A 75 10.21 -1.93 -15.18
N LEU A 76 9.35 -1.06 -15.73
CA LEU A 76 9.39 -0.70 -17.15
C LEU A 76 10.67 0.08 -17.48
N THR A 77 11.02 1.04 -16.64
CA THR A 77 12.23 1.87 -16.75
C THR A 77 13.50 1.00 -16.76
N LEU A 78 13.57 -0.04 -15.93
CA LEU A 78 14.74 -0.93 -15.87
C LEU A 78 14.64 -2.19 -16.75
N SER A 79 13.52 -2.42 -17.43
CA SER A 79 13.35 -3.59 -18.30
C SER A 79 14.42 -3.73 -19.39
N PRO A 80 14.96 -2.66 -20.02
CA PRO A 80 16.05 -2.81 -20.99
C PRO A 80 17.36 -3.25 -20.33
N ALA A 81 17.67 -2.72 -19.15
CA ALA A 81 18.83 -3.14 -18.37
C ALA A 81 18.71 -4.61 -17.93
N LEU A 82 17.53 -5.02 -17.48
CA LEU A 82 17.24 -6.42 -17.14
C LEU A 82 17.44 -7.34 -18.36
N ALA A 83 16.91 -6.97 -19.53
CA ALA A 83 17.06 -7.75 -20.75
C ALA A 83 18.54 -7.88 -21.15
N ALA A 84 19.34 -6.82 -21.01
CA ALA A 84 20.78 -6.85 -21.30
C ALA A 84 21.55 -7.80 -20.37
N VAL A 85 21.26 -7.77 -19.06
CA VAL A 85 21.85 -8.70 -18.08
C VAL A 85 21.46 -10.15 -18.39
N LEU A 86 20.19 -10.40 -18.72
CA LEU A 86 19.71 -11.75 -19.04
C LEU A 86 20.30 -12.30 -20.35
N ALA A 87 20.57 -11.43 -21.32
CA ALA A 87 21.22 -11.83 -22.58
C ALA A 87 22.71 -12.19 -22.39
N HIS A 88 23.39 -11.52 -21.47
CA HIS A 88 24.81 -11.74 -21.18
C HIS A 88 25.08 -11.85 -19.67
N PRO A 89 24.64 -12.94 -19.00
CA PRO A 89 24.65 -13.03 -17.54
C PRO A 89 26.05 -13.11 -16.92
N LEU A 90 27.02 -13.62 -17.68
CA LEU A 90 28.44 -13.70 -17.28
C LEU A 90 29.31 -12.67 -18.02
N GLY A 91 28.73 -11.92 -18.95
CA GLY A 91 29.41 -10.85 -19.68
C GLY A 91 29.27 -9.52 -18.94
N GLY A 92 30.17 -8.58 -19.21
CA GLY A 92 29.94 -7.20 -18.79
C GLY A 92 28.74 -6.63 -19.55
N VAL A 93 27.73 -6.15 -18.82
CA VAL A 93 26.75 -5.26 -19.44
C VAL A 93 27.46 -3.98 -19.86
N GLY A 94 27.28 -3.57 -21.12
CA GLY A 94 27.76 -2.28 -21.60
C GLY A 94 27.06 -1.11 -20.90
N ALA A 95 26.91 0.02 -21.58
CA ALA A 95 26.20 1.17 -21.01
C ALA A 95 24.76 0.77 -20.59
N VAL A 96 24.43 0.99 -19.31
CA VAL A 96 23.09 0.69 -18.76
C VAL A 96 22.04 1.52 -19.49
N GLN A 97 21.15 0.85 -20.20
CA GLN A 97 20.03 1.48 -20.91
C GLN A 97 18.80 1.50 -20.02
N VAL A 98 18.14 2.65 -19.96
CA VAL A 98 16.97 2.88 -19.13
C VAL A 98 15.85 3.42 -20.01
N ALA A 99 14.65 2.85 -19.90
CA ALA A 99 13.49 3.34 -20.64
C ALA A 99 12.95 4.63 -20.02
N VAL A 100 12.77 5.65 -20.85
CA VAL A 100 12.11 6.90 -20.46
C VAL A 100 10.61 6.72 -20.64
N LEU A 101 9.86 6.88 -19.55
CA LEU A 101 8.41 6.77 -19.58
C LEU A 101 7.77 8.06 -20.11
N PRO A 102 6.63 7.97 -20.82
CA PRO A 102 5.89 9.16 -21.23
C PRO A 102 5.45 10.03 -20.04
N SER A 103 5.32 11.33 -20.27
CA SER A 103 4.90 12.30 -19.23
C SER A 103 3.52 12.00 -18.62
N TRP A 104 2.62 11.36 -19.36
CA TRP A 104 1.29 10.97 -18.88
C TRP A 104 1.28 9.71 -18.01
N PHE A 105 2.40 8.99 -17.88
CA PHE A 105 2.45 7.71 -17.16
C PHE A 105 2.04 7.83 -15.68
N GLY A 106 2.29 8.99 -15.05
CA GLY A 106 1.83 9.27 -13.68
C GLY A 106 0.31 9.11 -13.51
N THR A 107 -0.47 9.35 -14.56
CA THR A 107 -1.93 9.15 -14.54
C THR A 107 -2.30 7.68 -14.33
N LEU A 108 -1.50 6.73 -14.86
CA LEU A 108 -1.73 5.30 -14.61
C LEU A 108 -1.45 4.92 -13.17
N GLN A 109 -0.40 5.48 -12.56
CA GLN A 109 -0.11 5.23 -11.14
C GLN A 109 -1.30 5.66 -10.27
N LEU A 110 -1.83 6.85 -10.52
CA LEU A 110 -3.04 7.32 -9.84
C LEU A 110 -4.24 6.41 -10.12
N ALA A 111 -4.45 5.99 -11.36
CA ALA A 111 -5.54 5.10 -11.74
C ALA A 111 -5.47 3.74 -11.02
N PHE A 112 -4.28 3.14 -10.88
CA PHE A 112 -4.10 1.88 -10.14
C PHE A 112 -4.38 2.04 -8.65
N VAL A 113 -3.95 3.14 -8.04
CA VAL A 113 -4.27 3.43 -6.63
C VAL A 113 -5.78 3.57 -6.45
N VAL A 114 -6.43 4.42 -7.24
CA VAL A 114 -7.88 4.66 -7.15
C VAL A 114 -8.67 3.37 -7.45
N GLY A 115 -8.32 2.66 -8.52
CA GLY A 115 -8.96 1.40 -8.89
C GLY A 115 -8.85 0.33 -7.79
N GLY A 116 -7.66 0.19 -7.19
CA GLY A 116 -7.44 -0.70 -6.05
C GLY A 116 -8.28 -0.32 -4.82
N HIS A 117 -8.44 0.98 -4.54
CA HIS A 117 -9.32 1.45 -3.47
C HIS A 117 -10.79 1.14 -3.75
N LEU A 118 -11.28 1.43 -4.96
CA LEU A 118 -12.68 1.18 -5.32
C LEU A 118 -13.03 -0.31 -5.21
N LEU A 119 -12.14 -1.19 -5.68
CA LEU A 119 -12.31 -2.64 -5.52
C LEU A 119 -12.29 -3.07 -4.05
N ALA A 120 -11.37 -2.53 -3.24
CA ALA A 120 -11.29 -2.81 -1.81
C ALA A 120 -12.59 -2.41 -1.08
N VAL A 121 -13.12 -1.22 -1.38
CA VAL A 121 -14.40 -0.74 -0.81
C VAL A 121 -15.56 -1.63 -1.25
N TRP A 122 -15.62 -1.99 -2.53
CA TRP A 122 -16.67 -2.88 -3.03
C TRP A 122 -16.62 -4.24 -2.32
N ILE A 123 -15.44 -4.88 -2.24
CA ILE A 123 -15.30 -6.17 -1.56
C ILE A 123 -15.67 -6.06 -0.08
N ALA A 124 -15.22 -5.00 0.63
CA ALA A 124 -15.62 -4.75 2.01
C ALA A 124 -17.15 -4.59 2.13
N HIS A 125 -17.79 -3.92 1.18
CA HIS A 125 -19.23 -3.73 1.17
C HIS A 125 -19.99 -5.04 0.96
N ALA A 126 -19.58 -5.85 -0.01
CA ALA A 126 -20.16 -7.17 -0.25
C ALA A 126 -20.03 -8.08 0.98
N LEU A 127 -18.83 -8.15 1.56
CA LEU A 127 -18.59 -8.95 2.78
C LEU A 127 -19.41 -8.47 3.98
N ALA A 128 -19.66 -7.16 4.10
CA ALA A 128 -20.51 -6.60 5.14
C ALA A 128 -21.99 -6.98 4.97
N MET A 129 -22.46 -7.06 3.73
CA MET A 129 -23.83 -7.49 3.40
C MET A 129 -24.05 -8.98 3.73
N ASP A 130 -23.02 -9.80 3.55
CA ASP A 130 -23.08 -11.24 3.86
C ASP A 130 -23.04 -11.53 5.37
N VAL A 131 -22.28 -10.72 6.14
CA VAL A 131 -22.04 -11.00 7.57
C VAL A 131 -23.05 -10.32 8.51
N PHE A 132 -23.69 -9.22 8.10
CA PHE A 132 -24.61 -8.46 8.95
C PHE A 132 -26.04 -8.50 8.39
N PRO A 133 -27.01 -9.11 9.09
CA PRO A 133 -28.39 -9.15 8.61
C PRO A 133 -29.08 -7.77 8.66
N GLY A 134 -29.89 -7.47 7.64
CA GLY A 134 -30.70 -6.25 7.51
C GLY A 134 -30.10 -5.20 6.57
N VAL A 135 -30.86 -4.15 6.23
CA VAL A 135 -30.46 -3.15 5.21
C VAL A 135 -29.58 -2.02 5.80
N LEU A 136 -29.91 -1.54 7.01
CA LEU A 136 -29.24 -0.39 7.64
C LEU A 136 -28.00 -0.78 8.47
N ARG A 137 -27.92 -2.03 8.91
CA ARG A 137 -26.84 -2.55 9.76
C ARG A 137 -25.51 -2.69 8.99
N PRO A 138 -25.46 -3.27 7.77
CA PRO A 138 -24.27 -3.29 6.94
C PRO A 138 -23.73 -1.90 6.63
N ILE A 139 -24.60 -0.96 6.28
CA ILE A 139 -24.21 0.42 5.92
C ILE A 139 -23.55 1.12 7.12
N ARG A 140 -24.16 1.05 8.31
CA ARG A 140 -23.61 1.66 9.54
C ARG A 140 -22.30 1.02 9.99
N SER A 141 -22.08 -0.25 9.66
CA SER A 141 -20.85 -0.99 9.99
C SER A 141 -19.63 -0.48 9.21
N GLN A 142 -19.85 0.19 8.07
CA GLN A 142 -18.79 0.64 7.16
C GLN A 142 -18.23 2.02 7.54
N TYR A 143 -18.96 2.85 8.29
CA TYR A 143 -18.49 4.19 8.66
C TYR A 143 -17.09 4.23 9.29
N PRO A 144 -16.73 3.34 10.24
CA PRO A 144 -15.37 3.33 10.79
C PRO A 144 -14.30 3.06 9.73
N PHE A 145 -14.54 2.13 8.81
CA PHE A 145 -13.61 1.80 7.73
C PHE A 145 -13.51 2.94 6.70
N VAL A 146 -14.62 3.57 6.33
CA VAL A 146 -14.63 4.73 5.42
C VAL A 146 -13.82 5.89 5.99
N VAL A 147 -13.98 6.20 7.29
CA VAL A 147 -13.19 7.25 7.95
C VAL A 147 -11.70 6.93 7.93
N VAL A 148 -11.32 5.68 8.25
CA VAL A 148 -9.92 5.25 8.17
C VAL A 148 -9.37 5.38 6.75
N MET A 149 -10.14 4.95 5.75
CA MET A 149 -9.74 5.06 4.35
C MET A 149 -9.58 6.52 3.92
N MET A 150 -10.50 7.42 4.29
CA MET A 150 -10.38 8.85 4.00
C MET A 150 -9.10 9.44 4.60
N VAL A 151 -8.82 9.19 5.89
CA VAL A 151 -7.60 9.68 6.55
C VAL A 151 -6.36 9.15 5.84
N TYR A 152 -6.34 7.87 5.50
CA TYR A 152 -5.22 7.26 4.79
C TYR A 152 -5.01 7.87 3.41
N THR A 153 -6.07 8.07 2.63
CA THR A 153 -6.00 8.69 1.30
C THR A 153 -5.55 10.15 1.38
N MET A 154 -6.08 10.94 2.32
CA MET A 154 -5.65 12.34 2.51
C MET A 154 -4.16 12.41 2.90
N THR A 155 -3.72 11.53 3.79
CA THR A 155 -2.31 11.44 4.19
C THR A 155 -1.44 11.00 3.02
N SER A 156 -1.86 9.99 2.27
CA SER A 156 -1.15 9.49 1.08
C SER A 156 -1.01 10.57 0.01
N ALA A 157 -2.09 11.31 -0.29
CA ALA A 157 -2.06 12.40 -1.26
C ALA A 157 -1.17 13.55 -0.79
N TRP A 158 -1.21 13.88 0.51
CA TRP A 158 -0.32 14.88 1.10
C TRP A 158 1.16 14.49 0.99
N VAL A 159 1.50 13.22 1.30
CA VAL A 159 2.87 12.70 1.18
C VAL A 159 3.36 12.75 -0.27
N VAL A 160 2.53 12.32 -1.23
CA VAL A 160 2.87 12.37 -2.67
C VAL A 160 3.02 13.81 -3.16
N GLY A 161 2.27 14.75 -2.57
CA GLY A 161 2.38 16.18 -2.87
C GLY A 161 3.56 16.89 -2.20
N GLN A 162 4.32 16.23 -1.32
CA GLN A 162 5.53 16.82 -0.76
C GLN A 162 6.63 16.87 -1.83
N PRO A 163 7.41 17.97 -1.90
CA PRO A 163 8.56 18.03 -2.78
C PRO A 163 9.55 16.90 -2.45
N THR A 164 9.98 16.17 -3.47
CA THR A 164 11.02 15.17 -3.33
C THR A 164 12.33 15.87 -2.99
N VAL A 165 12.68 15.86 -1.71
CA VAL A 165 14.05 16.20 -1.31
C VAL A 165 14.97 15.11 -1.82
N THR A 166 16.09 15.49 -2.42
CA THR A 166 17.16 14.55 -2.71
C THR A 166 17.51 13.88 -1.39
N PRO A 167 17.26 12.57 -1.23
CA PRO A 167 17.67 11.89 -0.01
C PRO A 167 19.18 12.13 0.10
N ALA A 168 19.67 12.54 1.28
CA ALA A 168 21.05 12.96 1.47
C ALA A 168 22.10 11.85 1.19
N PHE A 169 21.67 10.69 0.68
CA PHE A 169 22.38 9.43 0.63
C PHE A 169 22.21 8.66 -0.71
N LEU A 170 21.74 9.31 -1.79
CA LEU A 170 21.81 8.79 -3.17
C LEU A 170 22.73 9.64 -4.04
#